data_AF-A0A7X8U5S1-F1
#
_entry.id   AF-A0A7X8U5S1-F1
#
_cell.length_a   1.000
_cell.length_b   1.000
_cell.length_c   1.000
_cell.angle_alpha   90.00
_cell.angle_beta   90.00
_cell.angle_gamma   90.00
#
_symmetry.space_group_name_H-M   'P 1'
#
loop_
_entity.id
_entity.type
_entity.pdbx_description
1 polymer ?
#
loop_
_entity_poly.entity_id
_entity_poly.type
_entity_poly.pdbx_seq_one_letter_code
_entity_poly.pdbx_strand_id
1 'polypeptide(L)' 'MSFQAIYKSKLVSAEETVKVVKSGDQIDWSSFNGQPALLDQALAARKEELTNVHIRGASSQGPVA' A
#
# COMPACT_ATOMS: atom_id res chain seq x y z
N MET A 1 16.15 -23.37 3.07
CA MET A 1 15.55 -22.53 2.00
C MET A 1 16.46 -21.34 1.77
N SER A 2 16.73 -20.95 0.52
CA SER A 2 17.50 -19.74 0.22
C SER A 2 16.64 -18.48 0.39
N PHE A 3 17.25 -17.34 0.74
CA PHE A 3 16.54 -16.06 0.85
C PHE A 3 15.87 -15.66 -0.46
N GLN A 4 16.47 -16.01 -1.60
CA GLN A 4 15.93 -15.77 -2.93
C GLN A 4 14.62 -16.52 -3.17
N ALA A 5 14.50 -17.76 -2.66
CA ALA A 5 13.26 -18.52 -2.77
C ALA A 5 12.12 -17.89 -1.95
N ILE A 6 12.43 -17.41 -0.74
CA ILE A 6 11.46 -16.71 0.12
C ILE A 6 11.01 -15.40 -0.53
N TYR A 7 11.95 -14.61 -1.07
CA TYR A 7 11.62 -13.36 -1.76
C TYR A 7 10.68 -13.60 -2.95
N LYS A 8 11.00 -14.56 -3.82
CA LYS A 8 10.15 -14.90 -4.98
C LYS A 8 8.76 -15.36 -4.58
N SER A 9 8.61 -16.05 -3.45
CA SER A 9 7.30 -16.49 -2.95
C SER A 9 6.41 -15.34 -2.45
N LYS A 10 7.00 -14.22 -2.03
CA LYS A 10 6.29 -13.04 -1.52
C LYS A 10 6.13 -11.93 -2.56
N LEU A 11 6.74 -12.09 -3.73
CA LEU A 11 6.67 -11.11 -4.80
C LEU A 11 5.29 -11.20 -5.46
N VAL A 12 4.44 -10.21 -5.22
CA VAL A 12 3.08 -10.12 -5.74
C VAL A 12 2.79 -8.72 -6.29
N SER A 13 1.72 -8.57 -7.08
CA SER A 13 1.31 -7.26 -7.61
C SER A 13 0.74 -6.36 -6.51
N ALA A 14 0.74 -5.05 -6.76
CA ALA A 14 0.13 -4.07 -5.84
C ALA A 14 -1.37 -4.35 -5.65
N GLU A 15 -2.08 -4.69 -6.72
CA GLU A 15 -3.51 -5.05 -6.72
C GLU A 15 -3.80 -6.27 -5.82
N GLU A 16 -2.97 -7.30 -5.88
CA GLU A 16 -3.12 -8.47 -5.01
C GLU A 16 -2.80 -8.12 -3.56
N THR A 17 -1.78 -7.28 -3.35
CA THR A 17 -1.39 -6.84 -2.01
C THR A 17 -2.50 -6.06 -1.34
N VAL A 18 -3.14 -5.10 -2.03
CA VAL A 18 -4.18 -4.26 -1.40
C VAL A 18 -5.44 -5.04 -1.03
N LYS A 19 -5.69 -6.24 -1.58
CA LYS A 19 -6.83 -7.11 -1.19
C LYS A 19 -6.82 -7.53 0.28
N VAL A 20 -5.65 -7.51 0.92
CA VAL A 20 -5.55 -7.83 2.36
C VAL A 20 -6.22 -6.76 3.24
N VAL A 21 -6.37 -5.54 2.72
CA VAL A 21 -7.00 -4.41 3.41
C VAL A 21 -8.50 -4.60 3.48
N LYS A 22 -9.05 -4.42 4.68
CA LYS A 22 -10.46 -4.55 5.02
C LYS A 22 -11.02 -3.24 5.54
N SER A 23 -12.35 -3.10 5.49
CA SER A 23 -13.06 -1.96 6.06
C SER A 23 -12.76 -1.84 7.57
N GLY A 24 -12.41 -0.64 8.02
CA GLY A 24 -12.00 -0.38 9.41
C GLY A 24 -10.49 -0.46 9.68
N ASP A 25 -9.68 -0.88 8.70
CA ASP A 25 -8.24 -1.00 8.90
C ASP A 25 -7.55 0.36 9.08
N GLN A 26 -6.49 0.37 9.89
CA GLN A 26 -5.58 1.50 10.02
C GLN A 26 -4.26 1.18 9.31
N ILE A 27 -3.91 2.01 8.34
CA ILE A 27 -2.70 1.86 7.53
C ILE A 27 -1.75 3.01 7.88
N ASP A 28 -0.50 2.67 8.17
CA ASP A 28 0.57 3.64 8.34
C ASP A 28 1.43 3.67 7.08
N TRP A 29 1.26 4.72 6.30
CA TRP A 29 2.21 5.08 5.27
C TRP A 29 3.39 5.78 5.93
N SER A 30 4.58 5.21 5.69
CA SER A 30 5.83 5.84 6.08
C SER A 30 5.92 7.27 5.54
N SER A 31 6.73 8.08 6.20
CA SER A 31 6.82 9.52 5.92
C SER A 31 7.78 9.83 4.76
N PHE A 32 7.53 10.95 4.07
CA PHE A 32 8.36 11.44 2.97
C PHE A 32 8.49 10.44 1.82
N ASN A 33 9.71 9.99 1.54
CA ASN A 33 10.01 9.06 0.44
C ASN A 33 9.62 7.61 0.76
N GLY A 34 9.09 7.35 1.95
CA GLY A 34 8.63 6.03 2.37
C GLY A 34 7.21 5.70 1.92
N GLN A 35 6.44 6.66 1.39
CA GLN A 35 5.08 6.38 0.92
C GLN A 35 5.09 5.52 -0.35
N PRO A 36 4.44 4.35 -0.34
CA PRO A 36 4.42 3.48 -1.50
C PRO A 36 3.35 3.94 -2.51
N ALA A 37 3.72 4.86 -3.40
CA ALA A 37 2.81 5.47 -4.37
C ALA A 37 2.00 4.44 -5.20
N LEU A 38 2.61 3.32 -5.60
CA LEU A 38 1.92 2.27 -6.35
C LEU A 38 0.84 1.55 -5.51
N LEU A 39 1.11 1.30 -4.23
CA LEU A 39 0.14 0.68 -3.33
C LEU A 39 -0.98 1.67 -2.99
N ASP A 40 -0.65 2.94 -2.83
CA ASP A 40 -1.63 4.01 -2.57
C ASP A 40 -2.63 4.15 -3.73
N GLN A 41 -2.15 4.15 -4.98
CA GLN A 41 -3.00 4.16 -6.17
C GLN A 41 -3.91 2.92 -6.25
N ALA A 42 -3.34 1.73 -6.01
CA ALA A 42 -4.12 0.48 -6.02
C ALA A 42 -5.18 0.46 -4.91
N LEU A 43 -4.88 1.01 -3.74
CA LEU A 43 -5.84 1.12 -2.64
C LEU A 43 -6.93 2.15 -2.95
N ALA A 44 -6.57 3.29 -3.53
CA ALA A 44 -7.51 4.34 -3.95
C ALA A 44 -8.51 3.82 -5.00
N ALA A 45 -8.10 2.90 -5.87
CA ALA A 45 -9.01 2.25 -6.82
C ALA A 45 -10.10 1.41 -6.12
N ARG A 46 -9.85 0.92 -4.89
CA ARG A 46 -10.80 0.14 -4.08
C ARG A 46 -11.66 0.98 -3.13
N LYS A 47 -11.65 2.31 -3.27
CA LYS A 47 -12.38 3.23 -2.37
C LYS A 47 -13.88 2.94 -2.26
N GLU A 48 -14.48 2.36 -3.29
CA GLU A 48 -15.92 2.06 -3.34
C GLU A 48 -16.27 0.76 -2.60
N GLU A 49 -15.31 -0.16 -2.48
CA GLU A 49 -15.48 -1.44 -1.78
C GLU A 49 -15.19 -1.33 -0.27
N LEU A 50 -14.33 -0.38 0.12
CA LEU A 50 -13.80 -0.25 1.47
C LEU A 50 -14.42 0.93 2.20
N THR A 51 -14.79 0.73 3.46
CA THR A 51 -15.35 1.78 4.30
C THR A 51 -14.54 1.95 5.58
N ASN A 52 -14.41 3.18 6.06
CA ASN A 52 -13.71 3.49 7.32
C ASN A 52 -12.24 3.02 7.38
N VAL A 53 -11.52 3.05 6.25
CA VAL A 53 -10.07 2.81 6.24
C VAL A 53 -9.35 4.10 6.60
N HIS A 54 -8.52 4.07 7.65
CA HIS A 54 -7.76 5.23 8.09
C HIS A 54 -6.32 5.12 7.66
N ILE A 55 -5.88 6.06 6.81
CA ILE A 55 -4.50 6.12 6.33
C ILE A 55 -3.79 7.24 7.06
N ARG A 56 -2.72 6.93 7.79
CA ARG A 56 -1.81 7.90 8.39
C ARG A 56 -0.56 8.05 7.54
N GLY A 57 -0.10 9.27 7.39
CA GLY A 57 1.20 9.61 6.82
C GLY A 57 1.54 11.05 7.22
N ALA A 58 2.82 11.40 7.33
CA ALA A 58 3.22 12.74 7.76
C ALA A 58 3.37 13.71 6.57
N SER A 59 4.00 13.28 5.49
CA SER A 59 4.29 14.13 4.33
C SER A 59 4.38 13.26 3.09
N SER A 60 3.59 13.62 2.07
CA SER A 60 3.60 13.01 0.74
C SER A 60 4.30 13.95 -0.23
N GLN A 61 5.32 13.47 -0.93
CA GLN A 61 6.01 14.25 -1.95
C GLN A 61 5.47 13.85 -3.33
N GLY A 62 4.72 14.76 -3.94
CA GLY A 62 4.34 14.64 -5.34
C GLY A 62 5.48 15.08 -6.27
N PRO A 63 5.48 14.65 -7.54
CA PRO A 63 6.42 15.18 -8.53
C PRO A 63 6.25 16.70 -8.67
N VAL A 64 7.38 17.42 -8.66
CA VAL A 64 7.42 18.85 -9.04
C VAL A 64 7.46 18.85 -10.57
N ALA A 65 6.37 19.34 -11.19
CA ALA A 65 6.24 19.44 -12.64
C ALA A 65 7.28 20.39 -13.25
#